data_AF-A0A0A2W2B9-F1
#
_entry.id   AF-A0A0A2W2B9-F1
#
_cell.length_a   1.000
_cell.length_b   1.000
_cell.length_c   1.000
_cell.angle_alpha   90.00
_cell.angle_beta   90.00
_cell.angle_gamma   90.00
#
_symmetry.space_group_name_H-M   'P 1'
#
loop_
_entity.id
_entity.type
_entity.pdbx_description
1 polymer ?
#
loop_
_entity_poly.entity_id
_entity_poly.type
_entity_poly.pdbx_seq_one_letter_code
_entity_poly.pdbx_strand_id
1 'polypeptide(L)'
;MPKAAAAPKRGARVEKKRAKKDPNAPKRGLSAYMFFANEQRENVREENPGVSFGQVGKILGERWKALSDKQRTPYEAKAAADKKRYEDEKAAYNSS
;
A
#
# COMPACT_ATOMS: atom_id res chain seq x y z
N MET A 1 -18.21 20.81 25.24
CA MET A 1 -17.21 19.72 25.37
C MET A 1 -17.97 18.50 25.90
N PRO A 2 -17.82 17.26 25.40
CA PRO A 2 -16.59 16.63 24.91
C PRO A 2 -16.68 15.95 23.52
N LYS A 3 -15.52 15.76 22.88
CA LYS A 3 -15.31 15.13 21.56
C LYS A 3 -15.21 13.60 21.75
N ALA A 4 -16.27 12.88 21.37
CA ALA A 4 -16.33 11.42 21.47
C ALA A 4 -15.36 10.75 20.49
N ALA A 5 -14.56 9.83 21.03
CA ALA A 5 -13.71 8.91 20.31
C ALA A 5 -14.54 7.92 19.48
N ALA A 6 -14.19 7.75 18.20
CA ALA A 6 -14.67 6.64 17.38
C ALA A 6 -13.56 6.19 16.42
N ALA A 7 -12.57 5.48 16.95
CA ALA A 7 -11.68 4.66 16.14
C ALA A 7 -12.45 3.39 15.72
N PRO A 8 -12.62 3.07 14.42
CA PRO A 8 -13.31 1.87 14.02
C PRO A 8 -12.45 0.66 14.38
N LYS A 9 -13.12 -0.33 14.96
CA LYS A 9 -12.53 -1.52 15.56
C LYS A 9 -11.73 -2.30 14.52
N ARG A 10 -10.50 -2.70 14.87
CA ARG A 10 -9.68 -3.63 14.09
C ARG A 10 -10.43 -4.95 13.96
N GLY A 11 -11.18 -5.11 12.87
CA GLY A 11 -11.78 -6.37 12.49
C GLY A 11 -10.70 -7.45 12.41
N ALA A 12 -10.98 -8.59 13.04
CA ALA A 12 -10.16 -9.79 13.00
C ALA A 12 -9.71 -10.04 11.55
N ARG A 13 -8.40 -9.93 11.31
CA ARG A 13 -7.80 -10.34 10.05
C ARG A 13 -7.90 -11.87 10.02
N VAL A 14 -8.98 -12.39 9.45
CA VAL A 14 -9.05 -13.78 9.03
C VAL A 14 -7.82 -13.99 8.15
N GLU A 15 -6.84 -14.73 8.66
CA GLU A 15 -5.68 -15.17 7.91
C GLU A 15 -6.20 -16.20 6.91
N LYS A 16 -6.85 -15.71 5.85
CA LYS A 16 -7.04 -16.48 4.63
C LYS A 16 -5.63 -16.80 4.18
N LYS A 17 -5.17 -18.03 4.47
CA LYS A 17 -4.02 -18.67 3.82
C LYS A 17 -4.09 -18.22 2.37
N ARG A 18 -3.19 -17.31 1.97
CA ARG A 18 -3.16 -16.83 0.60
C ARG A 18 -2.91 -18.08 -0.23
N ALA A 19 -3.93 -18.57 -0.93
CA ALA A 19 -3.77 -19.61 -1.93
C ALA A 19 -2.54 -19.23 -2.76
N LYS A 20 -1.63 -20.18 -2.97
CA LYS A 20 -0.39 -19.97 -3.73
C LYS A 20 -0.80 -19.23 -4.99
N LYS A 21 -0.45 -17.94 -5.06
CA LYS A 21 -0.82 -17.11 -6.20
C LYS A 21 -0.16 -17.78 -7.39
N ASP A 22 -0.96 -18.16 -8.38
CA ASP A 22 -0.47 -18.89 -9.54
C ASP A 22 0.79 -18.21 -10.08
N PRO A 23 1.86 -18.97 -10.38
CA PRO A 23 3.13 -18.39 -10.81
C PRO A 23 3.00 -17.58 -12.12
N ASN A 24 1.97 -17.86 -12.92
CA ASN A 24 1.62 -17.12 -14.13
C ASN A 24 0.70 -15.91 -13.87
N ALA A 25 0.17 -15.74 -12.66
CA ALA A 25 -0.68 -14.60 -12.37
C ALA A 25 0.16 -13.31 -12.38
N PRO A 26 -0.27 -12.28 -13.12
CA PRO A 26 0.48 -11.05 -13.21
C PRO A 26 0.65 -10.42 -11.84
N LYS A 27 1.79 -9.78 -11.65
CA LYS A 27 2.13 -9.17 -10.38
C LYS A 27 1.22 -7.96 -10.18
N ARG A 28 0.46 -7.99 -9.08
CA ARG A 28 -0.46 -6.90 -8.69
C ARG A 28 0.18 -5.54 -8.85
N GLY A 29 -0.52 -4.64 -9.54
CA GLY A 29 -0.11 -3.26 -9.67
C GLY A 29 0.10 -2.61 -8.30
N LEU A 30 1.11 -1.76 -8.20
CA LEU A 30 1.45 -1.01 -7.02
C LEU A 30 0.49 0.18 -6.89
N SER A 31 -0.12 0.31 -5.71
CA SER A 31 -0.97 1.45 -5.37
C SER A 31 -0.12 2.71 -5.12
N ALA A 32 -0.75 3.90 -5.11
CA ALA A 32 -0.08 5.17 -4.80
C ALA A 32 0.66 5.12 -3.46
N TYR A 33 -0.04 4.56 -2.46
CA TYR A 33 0.54 4.26 -1.16
C TYR A 33 1.73 3.30 -1.24
N MET A 34 1.74 2.30 -2.14
CA MET A 34 2.88 1.38 -2.27
C MET A 34 4.10 2.05 -2.93
N PHE A 35 3.90 2.97 -3.88
CA PHE A 35 5.01 3.75 -4.43
C PHE A 35 5.63 4.64 -3.35
N PHE A 36 4.80 5.44 -2.68
CA PHE A 36 5.21 6.23 -1.53
C PHE A 36 5.86 5.36 -0.46
N ALA A 37 5.26 4.19 -0.17
CA ALA A 37 5.73 3.34 0.90
C ALA A 37 7.03 2.62 0.59
N ASN A 38 7.36 2.33 -0.66
CA ASN A 38 8.68 1.78 -1.00
C ASN A 38 9.77 2.83 -0.83
N GLU A 39 9.53 4.05 -1.33
CA GLU A 39 10.48 5.17 -1.27
C GLU A 39 10.71 5.62 0.18
N GLN A 40 9.62 5.80 0.95
CA GLN A 40 9.70 6.20 2.35
C GLN A 40 10.06 5.05 3.29
N ARG A 41 9.86 3.78 2.90
CA ARG A 41 10.34 2.64 3.70
C ARG A 41 11.85 2.69 3.85
N GLU A 42 12.54 2.97 2.74
CA GLU A 42 13.99 3.05 2.75
C GLU A 42 14.43 4.24 3.61
N ASN A 43 13.85 5.42 3.36
CA ASN A 43 14.12 6.62 4.14
C ASN A 43 13.86 6.44 5.65
N VAL A 44 12.71 5.87 6.05
CA VAL A 44 12.38 5.62 7.46
C VAL A 44 13.31 4.58 8.08
N ARG A 45 13.72 3.56 7.32
CA ARG A 45 14.66 2.53 7.79
C ARG A 45 16.07 3.10 7.95
N GLU A 46 16.47 4.05 7.11
CA GLU A 46 17.74 4.76 7.24
C GLU A 46 17.73 5.77 8.39
N GLU A 47 16.65 6.54 8.54
CA GLU A 47 16.46 7.44 9.71
C GLU A 47 16.37 6.66 11.02
N ASN A 48 15.81 5.45 10.99
CA ASN A 48 15.57 4.61 12.15
C ASN A 48 16.19 3.22 11.95
N PRO A 49 17.53 3.10 12.03
CA PRO A 49 18.17 1.80 11.93
C PRO A 49 17.74 0.92 13.12
N GLY A 50 16.94 -0.11 12.86
CA GLY A 50 16.49 -1.08 13.88
C GLY A 50 15.00 -1.06 14.20
N VAL A 51 14.19 -0.15 13.62
CA VAL A 51 12.73 -0.26 13.77
C VAL A 51 12.19 -1.46 12.99
N SER A 52 11.26 -2.18 13.62
CA SER A 52 10.61 -3.32 12.97
C SER A 52 9.74 -2.85 11.79
N PHE A 53 9.62 -3.68 10.75
CA PHE A 53 8.76 -3.44 9.60
C PHE A 53 7.31 -3.05 10.00
N GLY A 54 6.81 -3.59 11.12
CA GLY A 54 5.50 -3.24 11.66
C GLY A 54 5.40 -1.79 12.16
N GLN A 55 6.48 -1.22 12.72
CA GLN A 55 6.53 0.19 13.11
C GLN A 55 6.73 1.10 11.92
N VAL A 56 7.61 0.71 10.99
CA VAL A 56 7.80 1.41 9.70
C VAL A 56 6.45 1.59 8.99
N GLY A 57 5.68 0.51 8.85
CA GLY A 57 4.34 0.58 8.24
C GLY A 57 3.36 1.51 8.96
N LYS A 58 3.45 1.68 10.29
CA LYS A 58 2.63 2.65 11.03
C LYS A 58 3.04 4.08 10.69
N ILE A 59 4.34 4.38 10.79
CA ILE A 59 4.91 5.71 10.50
C ILE A 59 4.57 6.12 9.07
N LEU A 60 4.72 5.22 8.11
CA LEU A 60 4.36 5.47 6.71
C LEU A 60 2.87 5.69 6.50
N GLY A 61 2.01 4.94 7.19
CA GLY A 61 0.57 5.15 7.13
C GLY A 61 0.15 6.51 7.68
N GLU A 62 0.80 6.97 8.74
CA GLU A 62 0.59 8.31 9.32
C GLU A 62 1.15 9.40 8.40
N ARG A 63 2.37 9.26 7.87
CA ARG A 63 2.93 10.18 6.87
C ARG A 63 2.03 10.25 5.63
N TRP A 64 1.52 9.13 5.12
CA TRP A 64 0.60 9.12 3.97
C TRP A 64 -0.72 9.86 4.23
N LYS A 65 -1.30 9.70 5.42
CA LYS A 65 -2.50 10.45 5.81
C LYS A 65 -2.21 11.94 6.02
N ALA A 66 -0.99 12.28 6.44
CA ALA A 66 -0.55 13.65 6.60
C ALA A 66 -0.18 14.33 5.26
N LEU A 67 0.15 13.55 4.22
CA LEU A 67 0.39 14.09 2.88
C LEU A 67 -0.88 14.74 2.33
N SER A 68 -0.71 15.92 1.76
CA SER A 68 -1.78 16.60 1.03
C SER A 68 -2.07 15.91 -0.31
N ASP A 69 -3.28 16.08 -0.82
CA ASP A 69 -3.69 15.49 -2.11
C ASP A 69 -2.76 15.90 -3.25
N LYS A 70 -2.16 17.11 -3.19
CA LYS A 70 -1.13 17.57 -4.14
C LYS A 70 0.12 16.68 -4.17
N GLN A 71 0.56 16.20 -3.01
CA GLN A 71 1.72 15.32 -2.92
C GLN A 71 1.34 13.87 -3.28
N ARG A 72 0.10 13.46 -3.01
CA ARG A 72 -0.42 12.16 -3.40
C ARG A 72 -0.69 12.08 -4.92
N THR A 73 -1.10 13.17 -5.56
CA THR A 73 -1.40 13.28 -7.00
C THR A 73 -0.34 12.62 -7.90
N PRO A 74 0.97 12.94 -7.81
CA PRO A 74 1.97 12.29 -8.66
C PRO A 74 2.10 10.78 -8.37
N TYR A 75 1.96 10.35 -7.11
CA TYR A 75 1.97 8.93 -6.75
C TYR A 75 0.69 8.21 -7.22
N GLU A 76 -0.45 8.88 -7.18
CA GLU A 76 -1.73 8.38 -7.69
C GLU A 76 -1.72 8.25 -9.21
N ALA A 77 -1.14 9.20 -9.92
CA ALA A 77 -0.93 9.10 -11.37
C ALA A 77 -0.01 7.92 -11.73
N LYS A 78 1.14 7.77 -11.05
CA LYS A 78 2.03 6.60 -11.22
C LYS A 78 1.31 5.29 -10.92
N ALA A 79 0.52 5.25 -9.86
CA ALA A 79 -0.26 4.08 -9.49
C ALA A 79 -1.40 3.78 -10.45
N ALA A 80 -2.07 4.78 -11.01
CA ALA A 80 -3.10 4.58 -12.01
C ALA A 80 -2.49 3.98 -13.29
N ALA A 81 -1.31 4.44 -13.70
CA ALA A 81 -0.58 3.87 -14.84
C ALA A 81 -0.17 2.40 -14.59
N ASP A 82 0.41 2.09 -13.43
CA ASP A 82 0.82 0.72 -13.10
C ASP A 82 -0.39 -0.20 -12.85
N LYS A 83 -1.48 0.33 -12.27
CA LYS A 83 -2.76 -0.37 -12.15
C LYS A 83 -3.31 -0.73 -13.51
N LYS A 84 -3.29 0.19 -14.48
CA LYS A 84 -3.73 -0.08 -15.85
C LYS A 84 -2.89 -1.19 -16.50
N ARG A 85 -1.56 -1.15 -16.34
CA ARG A 85 -0.67 -2.23 -16.79
C ARG A 85 -1.08 -3.57 -16.20
N TYR A 86 -1.28 -3.63 -14.88
CA TYR A 86 -1.71 -4.85 -14.21
C TYR A 86 -3.10 -5.32 -14.63
N GLU A 87 -4.05 -4.41 -14.85
CA GLU A 87 -5.40 -4.76 -15.32
C GLU A 87 -5.35 -5.38 -16.72
N ASP A 88 -4.49 -4.87 -17.60
CA ASP A 88 -4.26 -5.40 -18.96
C ASP A 88 -3.59 -6.79 -18.90
N GLU A 89 -2.47 -6.92 -18.17
CA GLU A 89 -1.80 -8.20 -17.97
C GLU A 89 -2.75 -9.23 -17.32
N LYS A 90 -3.57 -8.80 -16.37
CA LYS A 90 -4.55 -9.66 -15.68
C LYS A 90 -5.70 -10.06 -16.60
N ALA A 91 -6.17 -9.17 -17.46
CA ALA A 91 -7.19 -9.50 -18.44
C ALA A 91 -6.67 -10.54 -19.44
N ALA A 92 -5.43 -10.38 -19.92
CA ALA A 92 -4.76 -11.37 -20.77
C ALA A 92 -4.61 -12.72 -20.05
N TYR A 93 -4.19 -12.71 -18.78
CA TYR A 93 -4.06 -13.93 -17.97
C TYR A 93 -5.41 -14.61 -17.69
N ASN A 94 -6.47 -13.85 -17.40
CA ASN A 94 -7.80 -14.41 -17.11
C ASN A 94 -8.53 -14.90 -18.38
N SER A 95 -8.04 -14.53 -19.56
CA SER A 95 -8.54 -15.01 -20.84
C SER A 95 -7.79 -16.23 -21.37
N SER A 96 -6.75 -16.72 -20.66
CA SER A 96 -6.00 -17.96 -20.96
C SER A 96 -6.31 -19.07 -19.99
#